data_AF-A0A1I7F0C6-F1
#
_entry.id   AF-A0A1I7F0C6-F1
#
_cell.length_a   1.000
_cell.length_b   1.000
_cell.length_c   1.000
_cell.angle_alpha   90.00
_cell.angle_beta   90.00
_cell.angle_gamma   90.00
#
_symmetry.space_group_name_H-M   'P 1'
#
loop_
_entity.id
_entity.type
_entity.pdbx_description
1 polymer ?
#
loop_
_entity_poly.entity_id
_entity_poly.type
_entity_poly.pdbx_seq_one_letter_code
_entity_poly.pdbx_strand_id
1 'polypeptide(L)'
;MIPPDTHLQIGSLLFEGLDQIDLTGPFEVLSRVPNSTYRVYAPSLDPVRDVRGLRILPDATLAEAPRLDVLHVPGGQGQEALMRDAAVLGWIRDQAAGAGHVLSVCTGALLLGAAGLLVGRRATTYWNAVHLLPFFGAEPVDERVVIDRDADGRTWVFAAGVTAGIDGALRLAAALRGDEAAQAIQLGMQYAPEPPFDSGTPRTAPPAIVARARAAAADLTARREATARAIAAERGIRPPEPASVTR
;
A
#
# COMPACT_ATOMS: atom_id res chain seq x y z
N MET A 1 -20.64 -3.98 -7.21
CA MET A 1 -19.77 -4.82 -8.05
C MET A 1 -19.80 -4.24 -9.44
N ILE A 2 -18.64 -4.11 -10.11
CA ILE A 2 -18.57 -3.53 -11.46
C ILE A 2 -19.08 -4.59 -12.45
N PRO A 3 -19.92 -4.23 -13.45
CA PRO A 3 -20.40 -5.17 -14.46
C PRO A 3 -19.26 -6.00 -15.09
N PRO A 4 -19.42 -7.33 -15.25
CA PRO A 4 -18.34 -8.20 -15.77
C PRO A 4 -17.86 -7.88 -17.19
N ASP A 5 -18.72 -7.28 -18.00
CA ASP A 5 -18.43 -6.84 -19.38
C ASP A 5 -17.64 -5.52 -19.45
N THR A 6 -17.56 -4.78 -18.35
CA THR A 6 -16.73 -3.58 -18.26
C THR A 6 -15.26 -3.97 -18.07
N HIS A 7 -14.40 -3.63 -19.04
CA HIS A 7 -12.97 -3.89 -18.95
C HIS A 7 -12.31 -2.97 -17.91
N LEU A 8 -11.55 -3.53 -16.97
CA LEU A 8 -10.90 -2.77 -15.90
C LEU A 8 -9.44 -2.42 -16.21
N GLN A 9 -9.07 -1.17 -15.96
CA GLN A 9 -7.69 -0.69 -15.96
C GLN A 9 -7.14 -0.69 -14.52
N ILE A 10 -6.18 -1.57 -14.26
CA ILE A 10 -5.48 -1.69 -12.97
C ILE A 10 -4.06 -1.17 -13.17
N GLY A 11 -3.60 -0.29 -12.29
CA GLY A 11 -2.28 0.32 -12.41
C GLY A 11 -1.55 0.38 -11.09
N SER A 12 -0.25 0.10 -11.11
CA SER A 12 0.60 0.17 -9.93
C SER A 12 1.77 1.12 -10.10
N LEU A 13 2.06 1.88 -9.05
CA LEU A 13 3.26 2.70 -8.98
C LEU A 13 4.50 1.82 -8.80
N LEU A 14 5.53 2.03 -9.62
CA LEU A 14 6.85 1.45 -9.49
C LEU A 14 7.88 2.56 -9.25
N PHE A 15 8.72 2.38 -8.25
CA PHE A 15 9.70 3.38 -7.83
C PHE A 15 10.94 2.76 -7.19
N GLU A 16 12.06 3.47 -7.27
CA GLU A 16 13.35 3.01 -6.74
C GLU A 16 13.27 2.74 -5.23
N GLY A 17 13.75 1.57 -4.80
CA GLY A 17 13.71 1.16 -3.41
C GLY A 17 12.32 0.75 -2.91
N LEU A 18 11.40 0.36 -3.80
CA LEU A 18 10.20 -0.38 -3.41
C LEU A 18 10.55 -1.73 -2.76
N ASP A 19 9.67 -2.27 -1.91
CA ASP A 19 9.74 -3.70 -1.58
C ASP A 19 8.99 -4.46 -2.66
N GLN A 20 9.69 -5.28 -3.46
CA GLN A 20 9.11 -5.82 -4.70
C GLN A 20 7.82 -6.60 -4.47
N ILE A 21 7.68 -7.29 -3.34
CA ILE A 21 6.50 -8.12 -3.07
C ILE A 21 5.27 -7.28 -2.69
N ASP A 22 5.47 -6.04 -2.26
CA ASP A 22 4.36 -5.09 -2.12
C ASP A 22 3.73 -4.82 -3.49
N LEU A 23 4.50 -4.92 -4.58
CA LEU A 23 4.01 -4.83 -5.96
C LEU A 23 3.59 -6.20 -6.51
N THR A 24 4.48 -7.18 -6.46
CA THR A 24 4.33 -8.46 -7.17
C THR A 24 3.32 -9.39 -6.51
N GLY A 25 3.09 -9.30 -5.19
CA GLY A 25 2.03 -10.03 -4.50
C GLY A 25 0.64 -9.64 -4.99
N PRO A 26 0.26 -8.35 -4.93
CA PRO A 26 -0.98 -7.87 -5.55
C PRO A 26 -1.02 -8.08 -7.06
N PHE A 27 0.10 -7.93 -7.79
CA PHE A 27 0.14 -8.22 -9.22
C PHE A 27 -0.28 -9.67 -9.51
N GLU A 28 0.24 -10.64 -8.76
CA GLU A 28 -0.10 -12.06 -8.91
C GLU A 28 -1.61 -12.32 -8.76
N VAL A 29 -2.31 -11.58 -7.90
CA VAL A 29 -3.76 -11.69 -7.76
C VAL A 29 -4.50 -10.87 -8.83
N LEU A 30 -4.20 -9.58 -8.93
CA LEU A 30 -4.99 -8.60 -9.70
C LEU A 30 -4.82 -8.77 -11.22
N SER A 31 -3.69 -9.28 -11.70
CA SER A 31 -3.50 -9.63 -13.12
C SER A 31 -4.39 -10.79 -13.59
N ARG A 32 -4.96 -11.57 -12.65
CA ARG A 32 -5.86 -12.69 -12.92
C ARG A 32 -7.35 -12.30 -12.83
N VAL A 33 -7.65 -11.04 -12.53
CA VAL A 33 -9.04 -10.55 -12.47
C VAL A 33 -9.66 -10.62 -13.87
N PRO A 34 -10.83 -11.28 -14.06
CA PRO A 34 -11.48 -11.38 -15.36
C PRO A 34 -11.77 -10.04 -16.02
N ASN A 35 -11.52 -9.97 -17.33
CA ASN A 35 -11.73 -8.77 -18.16
C ASN A 35 -11.04 -7.53 -17.56
N SER A 36 -9.74 -7.63 -17.31
CA SER A 36 -8.91 -6.54 -16.79
C SER A 36 -7.53 -6.54 -17.43
N THR A 37 -6.86 -5.38 -17.35
CA THR A 37 -5.43 -5.22 -17.66
C THR A 37 -4.75 -4.65 -16.44
N TYR A 38 -3.65 -5.27 -16.01
CA TYR A 38 -2.76 -4.72 -14.99
C TYR A 38 -1.48 -4.19 -15.64
N ARG A 39 -1.11 -2.94 -15.38
CA ARG A 39 0.16 -2.35 -15.81
C ARG A 39 0.92 -1.67 -14.67
N VAL A 40 2.23 -1.56 -14.85
CA VAL A 40 3.16 -0.97 -13.90
C VAL A 40 3.71 0.34 -14.46
N TYR A 41 3.59 1.43 -13.69
CA TYR A 41 3.92 2.78 -14.12
C TYR A 41 5.01 3.39 -13.24
N ALA A 42 6.02 4.01 -13.87
CA ALA A 42 7.13 4.68 -13.18
C ALA A 42 7.45 6.05 -13.81
N PRO A 43 8.27 6.92 -13.18
CA PRO A 43 8.63 8.22 -13.77
C PRO A 43 9.39 8.13 -15.10
N SER A 44 10.13 7.06 -15.35
CA SER A 44 10.83 6.76 -16.61
C SER A 44 10.68 5.27 -16.96
N LEU A 45 11.19 4.84 -18.12
CA LEU A 45 11.24 3.42 -18.52
C LEU A 45 12.53 2.71 -18.08
N ASP A 46 13.36 3.38 -17.26
CA ASP A 46 14.58 2.77 -16.75
C ASP A 46 14.25 1.61 -15.79
N PRO A 47 15.05 0.54 -15.76
CA PRO A 47 14.87 -0.52 -14.79
C PRO A 47 14.97 -0.01 -13.35
N VAL A 48 13.93 -0.28 -12.57
CA VAL A 48 13.80 0.14 -11.17
C VAL A 48 14.31 -0.97 -10.25
N ARG A 49 15.09 -0.64 -9.21
CA ARG A 49 15.60 -1.61 -8.24
C ARG A 49 14.71 -1.66 -7.00
N ASP A 50 14.45 -2.86 -6.53
CA ASP A 50 13.86 -3.08 -5.22
C ASP A 50 14.90 -2.90 -4.09
N VAL A 51 14.44 -2.96 -2.84
CA VAL A 51 15.30 -2.86 -1.64
C VAL A 51 16.38 -3.95 -1.52
N ARG A 52 16.34 -5.00 -2.35
CA ARG A 52 17.28 -6.15 -2.36
C ARG A 52 18.06 -6.28 -3.68
N GLY A 53 17.87 -5.39 -4.65
CA GLY A 53 18.56 -5.36 -5.93
C GLY A 53 17.88 -6.08 -7.09
N LEU A 54 16.69 -6.66 -6.90
CA LEU A 54 15.86 -7.15 -8.01
C LEU A 54 15.50 -5.97 -8.91
N ARG A 55 15.55 -6.15 -10.22
CA ARG A 55 15.17 -5.11 -11.20
C ARG A 55 13.84 -5.42 -11.84
N ILE A 56 12.97 -4.42 -11.91
CA ILE A 56 11.65 -4.48 -12.53
C ILE A 56 11.61 -3.42 -13.63
N LEU A 57 11.13 -3.80 -14.81
CA LEU A 57 10.93 -2.88 -15.92
C LEU A 57 9.50 -2.30 -15.85
N PRO A 58 9.32 -0.98 -15.95
CA PRO A 58 7.98 -0.38 -16.10
C PRO A 58 7.35 -0.73 -17.45
N ASP A 59 6.02 -0.87 -17.49
CA ASP A 59 5.28 -1.02 -18.76
C ASP A 59 5.16 0.33 -19.51
N ALA A 60 5.01 1.41 -18.74
CA ALA A 60 4.82 2.76 -19.25
C ALA A 60 5.23 3.81 -18.20
N THR A 61 5.36 5.06 -18.62
CA THR A 61 5.61 6.17 -17.70
C THR A 61 4.34 6.60 -16.96
N LEU A 62 4.47 7.35 -15.86
CA LEU A 62 3.32 7.92 -15.12
C LEU A 62 2.42 8.77 -16.03
N ALA A 63 3.00 9.49 -17.00
CA ALA A 63 2.28 10.39 -17.92
C ALA A 63 1.46 9.63 -18.98
N GLU A 64 1.83 8.37 -19.26
CA GLU A 64 1.16 7.51 -20.24
C GLU A 64 0.04 6.67 -19.60
N ALA A 65 -0.11 6.72 -18.27
CA ALA A 65 -1.14 5.99 -17.56
C ALA A 65 -2.54 6.51 -17.97
N PRO A 66 -3.48 5.62 -18.37
CA PRO A 66 -4.87 6.00 -18.53
C PRO A 66 -5.49 6.32 -17.17
N ARG A 67 -6.76 6.72 -17.15
CA ARG A 67 -7.53 6.70 -15.90
C ARG A 67 -7.67 5.26 -15.42
N LEU A 68 -7.24 5.01 -14.19
CA LEU A 68 -7.29 3.69 -13.58
C LEU A 68 -8.62 3.48 -12.87
N ASP A 69 -9.20 2.29 -13.00
CA ASP A 69 -10.32 1.84 -12.16
C ASP A 69 -9.83 1.40 -10.78
N VAL A 70 -8.59 0.89 -10.74
CA VAL A 70 -7.89 0.42 -9.55
C VAL A 70 -6.49 1.01 -9.52
N LEU A 71 -6.21 1.83 -8.50
CA LEU A 71 -4.87 2.32 -8.20
C LEU A 71 -4.22 1.43 -7.14
N HIS A 72 -3.02 0.94 -7.40
CA HIS A 72 -2.20 0.20 -6.45
C HIS A 72 -0.91 0.96 -6.09
N VAL A 73 -0.74 1.27 -4.80
CA VAL A 73 0.43 1.97 -4.25
C VAL A 73 1.24 1.04 -3.34
N PRO A 74 2.37 0.46 -3.80
CA PRO A 74 3.22 -0.39 -2.97
C PRO A 74 4.06 0.44 -1.97
N GLY A 75 4.66 -0.26 -1.02
CA GLY A 75 5.59 0.31 -0.05
C GLY A 75 7.05 0.05 -0.39
N GLY A 76 7.91 0.21 0.61
CA GLY A 76 9.37 0.09 0.47
C GLY A 76 10.13 1.20 1.19
N GLN A 77 11.45 1.15 1.13
CA GLN A 77 12.31 2.15 1.77
C GLN A 77 12.34 3.46 0.99
N GLY A 78 12.35 3.39 -0.34
CA GLY A 78 12.36 4.56 -1.23
C GLY A 78 11.10 5.42 -1.16
N GLN A 79 10.03 4.87 -0.56
CA GLN A 79 8.81 5.59 -0.23
C GLN A 79 9.07 6.89 0.53
N GLU A 80 10.08 6.92 1.40
CA GLU A 80 10.36 8.08 2.25
C GLU A 80 10.70 9.33 1.41
N ALA A 81 11.58 9.19 0.42
CA ALA A 81 11.94 10.28 -0.49
C ALA A 81 10.74 10.76 -1.32
N LEU A 82 9.87 9.84 -1.73
CA LEU A 82 8.69 10.14 -2.54
C LEU A 82 7.59 10.90 -1.78
N MET A 83 7.61 10.93 -0.44
CA MET A 83 6.68 11.76 0.33
C MET A 83 6.86 13.27 0.10
N ARG A 84 7.92 13.67 -0.60
CA ARG A 84 8.18 15.07 -1.02
C ARG A 84 8.20 15.26 -2.53
N ASP A 85 7.99 14.20 -3.30
CA ASP A 85 7.98 14.28 -4.77
C ASP A 85 6.63 14.78 -5.27
N ALA A 86 6.58 16.04 -5.71
CA ALA A 86 5.34 16.67 -6.16
C ALA A 86 4.72 15.97 -7.38
N ALA A 87 5.54 15.40 -8.28
CA ALA A 87 5.07 14.75 -9.48
C ALA A 87 4.41 13.41 -9.16
N VAL A 88 5.07 12.58 -8.33
CA VAL A 88 4.51 11.30 -7.89
C VAL A 88 3.26 11.51 -7.03
N LEU A 89 3.31 12.42 -6.06
CA LEU A 89 2.13 12.70 -5.22
C LEU A 89 0.98 13.32 -6.02
N GLY A 90 1.27 14.11 -7.05
CA GLY A 90 0.29 14.62 -8.01
C GLY A 90 -0.40 13.49 -8.76
N TRP A 91 0.40 12.59 -9.36
CA TRP A 91 -0.12 11.42 -10.06
C TRP A 91 -0.99 10.52 -9.17
N ILE A 92 -0.56 10.27 -7.92
CA ILE A 92 -1.35 9.49 -6.95
C ILE A 92 -2.70 10.16 -6.69
N ARG A 93 -2.73 11.49 -6.45
CA ARG A 93 -3.99 12.23 -6.24
C ARG A 93 -4.90 12.13 -7.45
N ASP A 94 -4.35 12.33 -8.64
CA ASP A 94 -5.11 12.36 -9.89
C ASP A 94 -5.72 10.98 -10.20
N GLN A 95 -4.96 9.91 -10.00
CA GLN A 95 -5.47 8.55 -10.19
C GLN A 95 -6.49 8.17 -9.10
N ALA A 96 -6.21 8.47 -7.83
CA ALA A 96 -7.14 8.16 -6.74
C ALA A 96 -8.47 8.92 -6.82
N ALA A 97 -8.49 10.11 -7.45
CA ALA A 97 -9.71 10.86 -7.70
C ALA A 97 -10.63 10.20 -8.74
N GLY A 98 -10.06 9.48 -9.72
CA GLY A 98 -10.81 8.76 -10.76
C GLY A 98 -11.06 7.28 -10.46
N ALA A 99 -10.24 6.67 -9.61
CA ALA A 99 -10.33 5.25 -9.32
C ALA A 99 -11.50 4.94 -8.38
N GLY A 100 -12.27 3.90 -8.73
CA GLY A 100 -13.30 3.36 -7.85
C GLY A 100 -12.70 2.60 -6.66
N HIS A 101 -11.46 2.12 -6.81
CA HIS A 101 -10.75 1.36 -5.78
C HIS A 101 -9.29 1.80 -5.66
N VAL A 102 -8.81 1.91 -4.42
CA VAL A 102 -7.40 2.20 -4.11
C VAL A 102 -6.88 1.13 -3.18
N LEU A 103 -5.80 0.44 -3.57
CA LEU A 103 -5.06 -0.50 -2.75
C LEU A 103 -3.72 0.13 -2.38
N SER A 104 -3.36 0.10 -1.10
CA SER A 104 -1.98 0.31 -0.69
C SER A 104 -1.47 -0.86 0.11
N VAL A 105 -0.18 -1.18 -0.05
CA VAL A 105 0.49 -2.22 0.71
C VAL A 105 1.62 -1.60 1.52
N CYS A 106 1.81 -2.09 2.76
CA CYS A 106 2.93 -1.72 3.61
C CYS A 106 2.99 -0.19 3.77
N THR A 107 4.14 0.43 3.55
CA THR A 107 4.32 1.89 3.66
C THR A 107 3.74 2.68 2.48
N GLY A 108 3.12 2.04 1.48
CA GLY A 108 2.38 2.73 0.42
C GLY A 108 1.25 3.62 0.96
N ALA A 109 0.65 3.23 2.09
CA ALA A 109 -0.32 4.07 2.80
C ALA A 109 0.26 5.44 3.19
N LEU A 110 1.56 5.53 3.50
CA LEU A 110 2.20 6.81 3.84
C LEU A 110 2.36 7.72 2.62
N LEU A 111 2.45 7.17 1.39
CA LEU A 111 2.37 7.99 0.16
C LEU A 111 0.97 8.54 -0.05
N LEU A 112 -0.06 7.74 0.19
CA LEU A 112 -1.44 8.22 0.20
C LEU A 112 -1.62 9.33 1.25
N GLY A 113 -0.99 9.18 2.42
CA GLY A 113 -0.96 10.18 3.48
C GLY A 113 -0.29 11.47 3.04
N ALA A 114 0.92 11.39 2.49
CA ALA A 114 1.66 12.53 1.94
C ALA A 114 0.90 13.21 0.79
N ALA A 115 0.14 12.45 -0.01
CA ALA A 115 -0.74 12.96 -1.04
C ALA A 115 -1.98 13.69 -0.47
N GLY A 116 -2.28 13.54 0.82
CA GLY A 116 -3.41 14.17 1.50
C GLY A 116 -4.71 13.35 1.45
N LEU A 117 -4.61 12.04 1.20
CA LEU A 117 -5.75 11.17 0.93
C LEU A 117 -6.24 10.37 2.14
N LEU A 118 -5.62 10.53 3.31
CA LEU A 118 -5.89 9.71 4.50
C LEU A 118 -6.70 10.39 5.62
N VAL A 119 -7.01 11.68 5.47
CA VAL A 119 -7.75 12.44 6.51
C VAL A 119 -9.10 11.78 6.77
N GLY A 120 -9.36 11.41 8.02
CA GLY A 120 -10.60 10.78 8.47
C GLY A 120 -10.75 9.31 8.10
N ARG A 121 -9.74 8.68 7.51
CA ARG A 121 -9.79 7.27 7.09
C ARG A 121 -9.34 6.32 8.17
N ARG A 122 -9.97 5.15 8.23
CA ARG A 122 -9.44 3.99 8.94
C ARG A 122 -8.42 3.28 8.06
N ALA A 123 -7.17 3.17 8.50
CA ALA A 123 -6.09 2.61 7.69
C ALA A 123 -5.11 1.76 8.51
N THR A 124 -4.44 0.84 7.83
CA THR A 124 -3.27 0.11 8.34
C THR A 124 -2.07 0.35 7.42
N THR A 125 -0.89 -0.06 7.86
CA THR A 125 0.38 0.05 7.11
C THR A 125 1.39 -0.96 7.68
N TYR A 126 2.67 -0.83 7.34
CA TYR A 126 3.73 -1.62 7.94
C TYR A 126 3.75 -1.47 9.47
N TRP A 127 3.90 -2.59 10.21
CA TRP A 127 3.83 -2.61 11.68
C TRP A 127 4.77 -1.59 12.36
N ASN A 128 5.97 -1.38 11.81
CA ASN A 128 6.93 -0.42 12.38
C ASN A 128 6.69 1.03 11.93
N ALA A 129 5.61 1.30 11.18
CA ALA A 129 5.24 2.61 10.68
C ALA A 129 3.77 2.99 10.97
N VAL A 130 2.99 2.11 11.60
CA VAL A 130 1.56 2.35 11.90
C VAL A 130 1.33 3.58 12.78
N HIS A 131 2.27 3.87 13.68
CA HIS A 131 2.27 5.08 14.51
C HIS A 131 2.38 6.40 13.71
N LEU A 132 2.69 6.33 12.41
CA LEU A 132 2.81 7.51 11.55
C LEU A 132 1.48 7.90 10.89
N LEU A 133 0.50 6.99 10.80
CA LEU A 133 -0.80 7.27 10.18
C LEU A 133 -1.53 8.50 10.76
N PRO A 134 -1.50 8.76 12.09
CA PRO A 134 -2.15 9.94 12.64
C PRO A 134 -1.55 11.28 12.17
N PHE A 135 -0.28 11.31 11.75
CA PHE A 135 0.33 12.52 11.15
C PHE A 135 -0.29 12.86 9.78
N PHE A 136 -0.99 11.91 9.17
CA PHE A 136 -1.72 12.09 7.91
C PHE A 136 -3.23 12.16 8.12
N GLY A 137 -3.70 12.27 9.36
CA GLY A 137 -5.11 12.38 9.72
C GLY A 137 -5.89 11.06 9.65
N ALA A 138 -5.21 9.92 9.49
CA ALA A 138 -5.84 8.60 9.54
C ALA A 138 -5.97 8.07 10.98
N GLU A 139 -7.02 7.31 11.21
CA GLU A 139 -7.17 6.43 12.36
C GLU A 139 -6.37 5.13 12.11
N PRO A 140 -5.34 4.84 12.92
CA PRO A 140 -4.55 3.62 12.77
C PRO A 140 -5.34 2.41 13.28
N VAL A 141 -5.41 1.35 12.46
CA VAL A 141 -6.06 0.08 12.79
C VAL A 141 -5.05 -1.06 12.68
N ASP A 142 -4.86 -1.82 13.76
CA ASP A 142 -3.96 -2.98 13.81
C ASP A 142 -4.62 -4.24 13.25
N GLU A 143 -4.90 -4.22 11.95
CA GLU A 143 -5.41 -5.35 11.18
C GLU A 143 -4.52 -5.61 9.95
N ARG A 144 -4.53 -6.86 9.48
CA ARG A 144 -3.77 -7.28 8.29
C ARG A 144 -4.25 -6.59 7.02
N VAL A 145 -5.57 -6.41 6.89
CA VAL A 145 -6.22 -5.69 5.80
C VAL A 145 -7.39 -4.90 6.36
N VAL A 146 -7.39 -3.59 6.14
CA VAL A 146 -8.47 -2.67 6.51
C VAL A 146 -9.18 -2.24 5.24
N ILE A 147 -10.50 -2.31 5.24
CA ILE A 147 -11.35 -1.80 4.16
C ILE A 147 -12.11 -0.58 4.69
N ASP A 148 -11.97 0.54 3.99
CA ASP A 148 -12.65 1.80 4.28
C ASP A 148 -13.43 2.24 3.03
N ARG A 149 -14.62 2.81 3.20
CA ARG A 149 -15.43 3.34 2.09
C ARG A 149 -15.69 4.82 2.33
N ASP A 150 -15.40 5.65 1.35
CA ASP A 150 -15.72 7.08 1.45
C ASP A 150 -17.14 7.41 0.99
N ALA A 151 -17.50 8.68 1.20
CA ALA A 151 -18.80 9.23 0.83
C ALA A 151 -19.08 9.19 -0.68
N ASP A 152 -18.05 9.12 -1.52
CA ASP A 152 -18.18 8.99 -2.98
C ASP A 152 -18.35 7.53 -3.42
N GLY A 153 -18.37 6.59 -2.46
CA GLY A 153 -18.49 5.16 -2.72
C GLY A 153 -17.19 4.48 -3.15
N ARG A 154 -16.04 5.17 -3.10
CA ARG A 154 -14.74 4.55 -3.41
C ARG A 154 -14.33 3.62 -2.28
N THR A 155 -13.78 2.47 -2.66
CA THR A 155 -13.27 1.48 -1.71
C THR A 155 -11.77 1.60 -1.56
N TRP A 156 -11.32 1.78 -0.32
CA TRP A 156 -9.92 1.87 0.06
C TRP A 156 -9.54 0.58 0.77
N VAL A 157 -8.51 -0.09 0.25
CA VAL A 157 -7.96 -1.32 0.81
C VAL A 157 -6.55 -0.99 1.30
N PHE A 158 -6.37 -0.97 2.61
CA PHE A 158 -5.07 -0.79 3.24
C PHE A 158 -4.59 -2.18 3.68
N ALA A 159 -3.56 -2.70 3.04
CA ALA A 159 -2.88 -3.92 3.46
C ALA A 159 -1.65 -3.56 4.30
N ALA A 160 -1.43 -4.32 5.37
CA ALA A 160 -0.29 -4.15 6.27
C ALA A 160 1.04 -4.54 5.59
N GLY A 161 1.99 -5.12 6.32
CA GLY A 161 3.31 -5.41 5.75
C GLY A 161 3.32 -6.49 4.67
N VAL A 162 4.02 -6.21 3.57
CA VAL A 162 4.61 -7.21 2.67
C VAL A 162 3.56 -8.15 2.07
N THR A 163 3.48 -9.39 2.54
CA THR A 163 2.57 -10.41 2.01
C THR A 163 1.10 -10.11 2.25
N ALA A 164 0.78 -9.15 3.13
CA ALA A 164 -0.60 -8.68 3.31
C ALA A 164 -1.22 -8.15 2.00
N GLY A 165 -0.38 -7.71 1.04
CA GLY A 165 -0.83 -7.31 -0.29
C GLY A 165 -1.58 -8.41 -1.05
N ILE A 166 -1.23 -9.69 -0.85
CA ILE A 166 -1.93 -10.82 -1.48
C ILE A 166 -3.36 -10.92 -0.94
N ASP A 167 -3.54 -10.86 0.39
CA ASP A 167 -4.87 -10.93 1.01
C ASP A 167 -5.71 -9.69 0.68
N GLY A 168 -5.09 -8.50 0.68
CA GLY A 168 -5.75 -7.26 0.28
C GLY A 168 -6.23 -7.32 -1.17
N ALA A 169 -5.39 -7.85 -2.06
CA ALA A 169 -5.75 -8.03 -3.45
C ALA A 169 -6.84 -9.10 -3.67
N LEU A 170 -6.87 -10.17 -2.88
CA LEU A 170 -7.95 -11.18 -2.95
C LEU A 170 -9.29 -10.57 -2.51
N ARG A 171 -9.29 -9.78 -1.43
CA ARG A 171 -10.50 -9.03 -1.01
C ARG A 171 -10.94 -8.03 -2.07
N LEU A 172 -10.00 -7.38 -2.74
CA LEU A 172 -10.29 -6.46 -3.83
C LEU A 172 -10.83 -7.19 -5.07
N ALA A 173 -10.26 -8.34 -5.44
CA ALA A 173 -10.77 -9.16 -6.53
C ALA A 173 -12.24 -9.56 -6.29
N ALA A 174 -12.60 -9.92 -5.05
CA ALA A 174 -13.98 -10.20 -4.66
C ALA A 174 -14.88 -8.97 -4.82
N ALA A 175 -14.42 -7.77 -4.45
CA ALA A 175 -15.18 -6.54 -4.64
C ALA A 175 -15.41 -6.21 -6.13
N LEU A 176 -14.44 -6.52 -7.00
CA LEU A 176 -14.47 -6.24 -8.43
C LEU A 176 -15.33 -7.24 -9.21
N ARG A 177 -15.21 -8.54 -8.92
CA ARG A 177 -15.78 -9.65 -9.73
C ARG A 177 -16.52 -10.73 -8.94
N GLY A 178 -16.70 -10.54 -7.64
CA GLY A 178 -17.41 -11.48 -6.77
C GLY A 178 -16.52 -12.58 -6.19
N ASP A 179 -17.07 -13.24 -5.18
CA ASP A 179 -16.35 -14.23 -4.37
C ASP A 179 -15.87 -15.42 -5.21
N GLU A 180 -16.65 -15.89 -6.18
CA GLU A 180 -16.28 -17.01 -7.06
C GLU A 180 -14.99 -16.71 -7.85
N ALA A 181 -14.86 -15.49 -8.38
CA ALA A 181 -13.65 -15.09 -9.11
C ALA A 181 -12.44 -15.05 -8.16
N ALA A 182 -12.60 -14.49 -6.96
CA ALA A 182 -11.52 -14.44 -5.96
C ALA A 182 -11.11 -15.84 -5.49
N GLN A 183 -12.06 -16.74 -5.25
CA GLN A 183 -11.82 -18.13 -4.88
C GLN A 183 -11.12 -18.91 -5.99
N ALA A 184 -11.53 -18.72 -7.25
CA ALA A 184 -10.87 -19.33 -8.40
C ALA A 184 -9.42 -18.84 -8.54
N ILE A 185 -9.17 -17.53 -8.33
CA ILE A 185 -7.82 -16.96 -8.31
C ILE A 185 -7.00 -17.58 -7.17
N GLN A 186 -7.54 -17.60 -5.94
CA GLN A 186 -6.87 -18.19 -4.78
C GLN A 186 -6.48 -19.65 -5.01
N LEU A 187 -7.40 -20.46 -5.55
CA LEU A 187 -7.15 -21.85 -5.88
C LEU A 187 -6.12 -21.99 -7.00
N GLY A 188 -6.21 -21.16 -8.05
CA GLY A 188 -5.31 -21.19 -9.20
C GLY A 188 -3.85 -20.86 -8.85
N MET A 189 -3.63 -20.02 -7.85
CA MET A 189 -2.29 -19.76 -7.29
C MET A 189 -1.90 -20.69 -6.13
N GLN A 190 -2.80 -21.60 -5.73
CA GLN A 190 -2.64 -22.49 -4.59
C GLN A 190 -2.26 -21.73 -3.30
N TYR A 191 -2.90 -20.58 -3.06
CA TYR A 191 -2.60 -19.76 -1.89
C TYR A 191 -3.23 -20.34 -0.63
N ALA A 192 -2.50 -21.26 -0.02
CA ALA A 192 -2.76 -21.92 1.25
C ALA A 192 -1.47 -21.86 2.11
N PRO A 193 -1.16 -20.70 2.72
CA PRO A 193 0.12 -20.52 3.40
C PRO A 193 0.23 -21.36 4.67
N GLU A 194 1.37 -22.02 4.86
CA GLU A 194 1.75 -22.77 6.06
C GLU A 194 3.08 -22.23 6.63
N PRO A 195 3.09 -21.07 7.31
CA PRO A 195 4.33 -20.48 7.81
C PRO A 195 5.03 -21.39 8.83
N PRO A 196 6.34 -21.63 8.72
CA PRO A 196 7.07 -22.50 9.65
C PRO A 196 7.34 -21.86 11.03
N PHE A 197 7.02 -20.57 11.20
CA PHE A 197 7.22 -19.83 12.45
C PHE A 197 6.05 -18.87 12.70
N ASP A 198 5.69 -18.67 13.96
CA ASP A 198 4.73 -17.64 14.38
C ASP A 198 5.45 -16.34 14.78
N SER A 199 6.05 -15.66 13.79
CA SER A 199 6.77 -14.40 14.00
C SER A 199 6.42 -13.33 12.97
N GLY A 200 5.24 -13.45 12.36
CA GLY A 200 4.74 -12.51 11.36
C GLY A 200 4.22 -11.19 11.92
N THR A 201 4.02 -11.10 13.25
CA THR A 201 3.53 -9.88 13.92
C THR A 201 4.38 -9.57 15.16
N PRO A 202 4.50 -8.30 15.59
CA PRO A 202 5.17 -7.96 16.84
C PRO A 202 4.48 -8.52 18.08
N ARG A 203 3.22 -8.95 17.96
CA ARG A 203 2.44 -9.59 19.04
C ARG A 203 2.84 -11.04 19.28
N THR A 204 3.22 -11.77 18.23
CA THR A 204 3.55 -13.21 18.30
C THR A 204 5.04 -13.50 18.23
N ALA A 205 5.83 -12.64 17.59
CA ALA A 205 7.28 -12.81 17.50
C ALA A 205 7.97 -12.71 18.87
N PRO A 206 9.06 -13.47 19.11
CA PRO A 206 9.85 -13.35 20.33
C PRO A 206 10.33 -11.90 20.56
N PRO A 207 10.27 -11.35 21.79
CA PRO A 207 10.60 -9.96 22.07
C PRO A 207 11.99 -9.53 21.58
N ALA A 208 12.99 -10.42 21.68
CA ALA A 208 14.35 -10.17 21.19
C ALA A 208 14.40 -9.99 19.65
N ILE A 209 13.57 -10.72 18.90
CA ILE A 209 13.48 -10.60 17.44
C ILE A 209 12.84 -9.27 17.07
N VAL A 210 11.78 -8.86 17.78
CA VAL A 210 11.13 -7.56 17.59
C VAL A 210 12.12 -6.42 17.88
N ALA A 211 12.84 -6.50 19.00
CA ALA A 211 13.84 -5.50 19.38
C ALA A 211 14.95 -5.37 18.33
N ARG A 212 15.48 -6.50 17.85
CA ARG A 212 16.49 -6.52 16.77
C ARG A 212 15.96 -5.92 15.47
N ALA A 213 14.73 -6.25 15.08
CA ALA A 213 14.11 -5.70 13.87
C ALA A 213 13.91 -4.18 13.97
N ARG A 214 13.47 -3.67 15.13
CA ARG A 214 13.36 -2.22 15.38
C ARG A 214 14.72 -1.53 15.32
N ALA A 215 15.73 -2.09 15.96
CA ALA A 215 17.08 -1.54 15.97
C ALA A 215 17.65 -1.43 14.53
N ALA A 216 17.47 -2.47 13.72
CA ALA A 216 17.92 -2.47 12.32
C ALA A 216 17.21 -1.42 11.44
N ALA A 217 16.01 -0.99 11.82
CA ALA A 217 15.21 -0.02 11.07
C ALA A 217 15.18 1.39 11.72
N ALA A 218 15.96 1.63 12.78
CA ALA A 218 15.86 2.83 13.61
C ALA A 218 16.05 4.12 12.78
N ASP A 219 17.12 4.22 12.00
CA ASP A 219 17.43 5.41 11.20
C ASP A 219 16.33 5.71 10.16
N LEU A 220 15.86 4.69 9.45
CA LEU A 220 14.77 4.85 8.48
C LEU A 220 13.47 5.27 9.17
N THR A 221 13.19 4.73 10.35
CA THR A 221 11.99 5.07 11.13
C THR A 221 12.05 6.53 11.57
N ALA A 222 13.19 6.98 12.08
CA ALA A 222 13.40 8.37 12.49
C ALA A 222 13.23 9.36 11.33
N ARG A 223 13.79 9.04 10.14
CA ARG A 223 13.60 9.88 8.95
C ARG A 223 12.13 9.96 8.52
N ARG A 224 11.44 8.81 8.47
CA ARG A 224 10.00 8.78 8.14
C ARG A 224 9.17 9.61 9.11
N GLU A 225 9.46 9.53 10.42
CA GLU A 225 8.77 10.32 11.43
C GLU A 225 9.02 11.83 11.25
N ALA A 226 10.27 12.23 11.01
CA ALA A 226 10.60 13.63 10.74
C ALA A 226 9.86 14.16 9.51
N THR A 227 9.84 13.38 8.41
CA THR A 227 9.12 13.72 7.19
C THR A 227 7.61 13.80 7.43
N ALA A 228 7.02 12.84 8.15
CA ALA A 228 5.60 12.85 8.49
C ALA A 228 5.20 14.06 9.35
N ARG A 229 6.01 14.42 10.36
CA ARG A 229 5.81 15.62 11.19
C ARG A 229 5.81 16.90 10.38
N ALA A 230 6.76 17.04 9.47
CA ALA A 230 6.86 18.23 8.63
C ALA A 230 5.65 18.35 7.68
N ILE A 231 5.23 17.24 7.04
CA ILE A 231 4.03 17.22 6.20
C ILE A 231 2.76 17.53 7.01
N ALA A 232 2.64 17.00 8.23
CA ALA A 232 1.51 17.28 9.11
C ALA A 232 1.41 18.78 9.43
N ALA A 233 2.54 19.41 9.76
CA ALA A 233 2.61 20.83 10.05
C ALA A 233 2.19 21.69 8.85
N GLU A 234 2.71 21.38 7.66
CA GLU A 234 2.36 22.07 6.41
C GLU A 234 0.87 21.94 6.06
N ARG A 235 0.25 20.80 6.40
CA ARG A 235 -1.17 20.52 6.14
C ARG A 235 -2.10 20.93 7.29
N GLY A 236 -1.57 21.47 8.38
CA GLY A 236 -2.35 21.83 9.56
C GLY A 236 -2.97 20.63 10.30
N ILE A 237 -2.43 19.43 10.10
CA ILE A 237 -2.89 18.21 10.79
C ILE A 237 -2.27 18.18 12.19
N ARG A 238 -3.11 18.05 13.21
CA ARG A 238 -2.68 17.84 14.59
C ARG A 238 -2.83 16.37 14.94
N PRO A 239 -1.74 15.57 14.91
CA PRO A 239 -1.82 14.20 15.37
C PRO A 239 -2.20 14.19 16.87
N PRO A 240 -2.90 13.15 17.34
CA PRO A 240 -3.15 12.97 18.77
C PRO A 240 -1.82 12.95 19.52
N GLU A 241 -1.79 13.55 20.72
CA GLU A 241 -0.62 13.45 21.58
C GLU A 241 -0.31 11.96 21.83
N PRO A 242 0.97 11.58 21.88
CA PRO A 242 1.33 10.20 22.23
C PRO A 242 0.67 9.88 23.56
N ALA A 243 -0.15 8.83 23.59
CA ALA A 243 -0.75 8.36 24.82
C ALA A 243 0.36 8.22 25.87
N SER A 244 0.21 8.92 27.00
CA SER A 244 1.16 8.82 28.10
C SER A 244 1.31 7.34 28.44
N VAL A 245 2.50 6.79 28.24
CA VAL A 245 2.80 5.41 28.62
C VAL A 245 2.76 5.36 30.15
N THR A 246 1.59 5.09 30.72
CA THR A 246 1.48 4.67 32.10
C THR A 246 2.27 3.36 32.21
N ARG A 247 3.34 3.42 33.01
CA ARG A 247 4.29 2.35 33.29
C ARG A 247 3.64 1.10 33.83
#